data_AF-A0A1G2YNH0-F1
#
_entry.id   AF-A0A1G2YNH0-F1
#
_cell.length_a   1.000
_cell.length_b   1.000
_cell.length_c   1.000
_cell.angle_alpha   90.00
_cell.angle_beta   90.00
_cell.angle_gamma   90.00
#
_symmetry.space_group_name_H-M   'P 1'
#
loop_
_entity.id
_entity.type
_entity.pdbx_description
1 polymer ?
#
loop_
_entity_poly.entity_id
_entity_poly.type
_entity_poly.pdbx_seq_one_letter_code
_entity_poly.pdbx_strand_id
1 'polypeptide(L)'
;MNSTANSTGYTAIFCIVEQIISILKKLLDTHALLRRHLIMSIDLKTEKLIPLTQASKLLPQVDGKRIHISTLWRWCKKGLKGINLEYIRTGSKIITSKEAMQRFFDAVTKLDETQPPQSFYKPEYLKNKTRSEKSRQRQIENANNILVKAKIIQ
;
A
#
# COMPACT_ATOMS: atom_id res chain seq x y z
N MET A 1 -31.84 61.65 -32.60
CA MET A 1 -31.77 61.07 -31.25
C MET A 1 -31.35 59.62 -31.40
N ASN A 2 -30.28 59.26 -30.72
CA ASN A 2 -29.29 58.27 -31.16
C ASN A 2 -29.60 56.82 -30.78
N SER A 3 -29.07 55.93 -31.62
CA SER A 3 -28.42 54.64 -31.33
C SER A 3 -28.94 53.73 -30.23
N THR A 4 -29.34 52.51 -30.59
CA THR A 4 -28.86 51.25 -29.95
C THR A 4 -29.28 50.04 -30.78
N ALA A 5 -28.40 49.58 -31.68
CA ALA A 5 -28.49 48.26 -32.30
C ALA A 5 -27.08 47.67 -32.31
N ASN A 6 -26.69 46.99 -31.23
CA ASN A 6 -25.43 46.23 -31.11
C ASN A 6 -25.51 45.29 -29.88
N SER A 7 -26.27 44.20 -29.93
CA SER A 7 -26.27 43.20 -28.84
C SER A 7 -26.15 41.74 -29.28
N THR A 8 -26.08 41.44 -30.57
CA THR A 8 -26.03 40.07 -31.10
C THR A 8 -24.61 39.50 -31.23
N GLY A 9 -23.57 40.35 -31.26
CA GLY A 9 -22.17 39.89 -31.34
C GLY A 9 -21.56 39.44 -30.01
N TYR A 10 -22.02 40.00 -28.89
CA TYR A 10 -21.49 39.71 -27.56
C TYR A 10 -21.81 38.28 -27.08
N THR A 11 -22.97 37.73 -27.47
CA THR A 11 -23.39 36.38 -27.07
C THR A 11 -22.59 35.30 -27.78
N ALA A 12 -22.23 35.50 -29.05
CA ALA A 12 -21.43 34.55 -29.82
C ALA A 12 -19.98 34.47 -29.30
N ILE A 13 -19.36 35.63 -29.00
CA ILE A 13 -18.01 35.68 -28.43
C ILE A 13 -17.99 35.03 -27.04
N PHE A 14 -18.99 35.32 -26.20
CA PHE A 14 -19.12 34.71 -24.87
C PHE A 14 -19.26 33.18 -24.95
N CYS A 15 -20.10 32.67 -25.86
CA CYS A 15 -20.23 31.22 -26.11
C CYS A 15 -18.90 30.57 -26.51
N ILE A 16 -18.12 31.20 -27.39
CA ILE A 16 -16.83 30.66 -27.84
C ILE A 16 -15.83 30.63 -26.67
N VAL A 17 -15.79 31.68 -25.84
CA VAL A 17 -14.91 31.73 -24.65
C VAL A 17 -15.28 30.65 -23.65
N GLU A 18 -16.55 30.47 -23.33
CA GLU A 18 -17.03 29.40 -22.43
C GLU A 18 -16.70 28.00 -22.98
N GLN A 19 -16.83 27.81 -24.29
CA GLN A 19 -16.52 26.54 -24.94
C GLN A 19 -15.02 26.24 -24.91
N ILE A 20 -14.17 27.25 -25.09
CA ILE A 20 -12.71 27.14 -24.95
C ILE A 20 -12.32 26.83 -23.50
N ILE A 21 -12.90 27.50 -22.50
CA ILE A 21 -12.64 27.23 -21.08
C ILE A 21 -13.04 25.80 -20.70
N SER A 22 -14.19 25.33 -21.19
CA SER A 22 -14.67 23.95 -21.00
C SER A 22 -13.71 22.92 -21.62
N ILE A 23 -13.21 23.18 -22.83
CA ILE A 23 -12.22 22.32 -23.50
C ILE A 23 -10.89 22.32 -22.72
N LEU A 24 -10.40 23.49 -22.29
CA LEU A 24 -9.17 23.61 -21.51
C LEU A 24 -9.26 22.90 -20.16
N LYS A 25 -10.40 22.99 -19.46
CA LYS A 25 -10.66 22.22 -18.23
C LYS A 25 -10.65 20.71 -18.48
N LYS A 26 -11.36 20.24 -19.52
CA LYS A 26 -11.35 18.81 -19.91
C LYS A 26 -9.96 18.33 -20.31
N LEU A 27 -9.15 19.16 -20.96
CA LEU A 27 -7.77 18.84 -21.31
C LEU A 27 -6.88 18.73 -20.06
N LEU A 28 -7.10 19.59 -19.07
CA LEU A 28 -6.39 19.58 -17.80
C LEU A 28 -6.77 18.36 -16.94
N ASP A 29 -8.06 17.99 -16.93
CA ASP A 29 -8.57 16.82 -16.20
C ASP A 29 -8.12 15.50 -16.84
N THR A 30 -8.12 15.41 -18.17
CA THR A 30 -7.59 14.24 -18.89
C THR A 30 -6.08 14.12 -18.71
N HIS A 31 -5.34 15.22 -18.71
CA HIS A 31 -3.94 15.22 -18.29
C HIS A 31 -3.77 14.78 -16.84
N ALA A 32 -4.61 15.22 -15.89
CA ALA A 32 -4.54 14.80 -14.49
C ALA A 32 -4.83 13.29 -14.32
N LEU A 33 -5.75 12.73 -15.11
CA LEU A 33 -6.06 11.29 -15.11
C LEU A 33 -4.95 10.45 -15.75
N LEU A 34 -4.37 10.91 -16.87
CA LEU A 34 -3.20 10.28 -17.49
C LEU A 34 -1.96 10.40 -16.60
N ARG A 35 -1.79 11.54 -15.91
CA ARG A 35 -0.76 11.73 -14.88
C ARG A 35 -1.00 10.74 -13.75
N ARG A 36 -2.23 10.50 -13.29
CA ARG A 36 -2.53 9.53 -12.22
C ARG A 36 -2.09 8.10 -12.55
N HIS A 37 -2.11 7.71 -13.82
CA HIS A 37 -1.63 6.40 -14.29
C HIS A 37 -0.11 6.38 -14.57
N LEU A 38 0.49 7.52 -14.91
CA LEU A 38 1.95 7.71 -15.08
C LEU A 38 2.69 8.09 -13.77
N ILE A 39 1.99 8.49 -12.71
CA ILE A 39 2.57 9.00 -11.44
C ILE A 39 3.09 7.87 -10.53
N MET A 40 2.62 6.63 -10.70
CA MET A 40 3.06 5.50 -9.84
C MET A 40 4.34 4.82 -10.34
N SER A 41 5.19 5.60 -10.99
CA SER A 41 6.48 5.19 -11.54
C SER A 41 7.57 5.95 -10.80
N ILE A 42 8.48 5.22 -10.15
CA ILE A 42 9.69 5.79 -9.54
C ILE A 42 10.46 6.60 -10.59
N ASP A 43 10.71 7.88 -10.30
CA ASP A 43 11.58 8.72 -11.12
C ASP A 43 13.06 8.50 -10.75
N LEU A 44 13.82 7.95 -11.70
CA LEU A 44 15.22 7.59 -11.53
C LEU A 44 16.14 8.80 -11.31
N LYS A 45 15.73 10.01 -11.72
CA LYS A 45 16.57 11.21 -11.64
C LYS A 45 16.39 11.99 -10.35
N THR A 46 15.20 11.93 -9.75
CA THR A 46 14.83 12.75 -8.59
C THR A 46 14.79 11.95 -7.30
N GLU A 47 14.37 10.69 -7.34
CA GLU A 47 14.15 9.89 -6.14
C GLU A 47 15.41 9.15 -5.66
N LYS A 48 15.50 8.90 -4.35
CA LYS A 48 16.64 8.19 -3.77
C LYS A 48 16.43 6.68 -3.84
N LEU A 49 16.95 6.08 -4.91
CA LEU A 49 16.90 4.64 -5.16
C LEU A 49 17.70 3.83 -4.13
N ILE A 50 17.07 2.80 -3.59
CA ILE A 50 17.63 1.88 -2.60
C ILE A 50 17.18 0.43 -2.86
N PRO A 51 18.07 -0.57 -2.75
CA PRO A 51 17.67 -1.97 -2.82
C PRO A 51 16.83 -2.38 -1.61
N LEU A 52 15.96 -3.39 -1.77
CA LEU A 52 15.10 -3.87 -0.68
C LEU A 52 15.86 -4.29 0.59
N THR A 53 17.11 -4.75 0.44
CA THR A 53 18.01 -5.11 1.55
C THR A 53 18.43 -3.92 2.40
N GLN A 54 18.50 -2.72 1.81
CA GLN A 54 18.77 -1.47 2.53
C GLN A 54 17.47 -0.87 3.04
N ALA A 55 16.38 -0.92 2.25
CA ALA A 55 15.07 -0.45 2.67
C ALA A 55 14.63 -1.10 4.00
N SER A 56 14.80 -2.41 4.15
CA SER A 56 14.47 -3.12 5.40
C SER A 56 15.24 -2.62 6.64
N LYS A 57 16.42 -2.02 6.46
CA LYS A 57 17.24 -1.46 7.56
C LYS A 57 16.84 -0.03 7.91
N LEU A 58 16.25 0.70 6.97
CA LEU A 58 15.82 2.08 7.16
C LEU A 58 14.45 2.17 7.84
N LEU A 59 13.61 1.15 7.68
CA LEU A 59 12.31 1.10 8.32
C LEU A 59 12.42 0.93 9.84
N PRO A 60 11.46 1.48 10.61
CA PRO A 60 11.41 1.27 12.05
C PRO A 60 11.24 -0.21 12.39
N GLN A 61 11.67 -0.58 13.60
CA GLN A 61 11.47 -1.91 14.12
C GLN A 61 10.05 -2.04 14.69
N VAL A 62 9.43 -3.19 14.44
CA VAL A 62 8.13 -3.56 15.02
C VAL A 62 8.40 -4.67 16.02
N ASP A 63 7.99 -4.49 17.27
CA ASP A 63 8.24 -5.43 18.37
C ASP A 63 9.74 -5.79 18.53
N GLY A 64 10.62 -4.79 18.37
CA GLY A 64 12.07 -4.95 18.43
C GLY A 64 12.69 -5.74 17.26
N LYS A 65 11.91 -6.05 16.22
CA LYS A 65 12.36 -6.79 15.05
C LYS A 65 12.33 -5.92 13.81
N ARG A 66 13.35 -6.06 12.97
CA ARG A 66 13.38 -5.44 11.64
C ARG A 66 12.38 -6.12 10.72
N ILE A 67 11.77 -5.33 9.84
CA ILE A 67 10.89 -5.87 8.80
C ILE A 67 11.74 -6.72 7.84
N HIS A 68 11.31 -7.96 7.60
CA HIS A 68 12.03 -8.88 6.74
C HIS A 68 11.94 -8.46 5.26
N ILE A 69 12.99 -8.73 4.49
CA ILE A 69 13.05 -8.38 3.04
C ILE A 69 11.91 -9.05 2.26
N SER A 70 11.53 -10.28 2.61
CA SER A 70 10.40 -10.98 1.99
C SER A 70 9.06 -10.25 2.16
N THR A 71 8.90 -9.48 3.24
CA THR A 71 7.70 -8.66 3.47
C THR A 71 7.65 -7.51 2.47
N LEU A 72 8.77 -6.80 2.28
CA LEU A 72 8.87 -5.74 1.27
C LEU A 72 8.66 -6.31 -0.14
N TRP A 73 9.30 -7.44 -0.46
CA TRP A 73 9.08 -8.13 -1.75
C TRP A 73 7.60 -8.47 -1.97
N ARG A 74 6.92 -8.95 -0.93
CA ARG A 74 5.47 -9.21 -0.99
C ARG A 74 4.68 -7.93 -1.24
N TRP A 75 5.02 -6.82 -0.59
CA TRP A 75 4.37 -5.52 -0.85
C TRP A 75 4.60 -5.04 -2.29
N CYS A 76 5.76 -5.28 -2.88
CA CYS A 76 6.01 -4.99 -4.29
C CYS A 76 5.13 -5.83 -5.21
N LYS A 77 5.07 -7.16 -5.00
CA LYS A 77 4.43 -8.09 -5.95
C LYS A 77 2.93 -8.30 -5.72
N LYS A 78 2.50 -8.41 -4.47
CA LYS A 78 1.11 -8.68 -4.08
C LYS A 78 0.42 -7.46 -3.47
N GLY A 79 1.19 -6.50 -2.99
CA GLY A 79 0.65 -5.38 -2.23
C GLY A 79 0.23 -5.75 -0.80
N LEU A 80 -0.31 -4.74 -0.14
CA LEU A 80 -0.94 -4.79 1.17
C LEU A 80 -2.28 -4.05 1.05
N LYS A 81 -3.38 -4.76 1.34
CA LYS A 81 -4.75 -4.20 1.25
C LYS A 81 -5.05 -3.54 -0.13
N GLY A 82 -4.52 -4.12 -1.21
CA GLY A 82 -4.71 -3.61 -2.58
C GLY A 82 -3.75 -2.48 -3.00
N ILE A 83 -2.85 -2.04 -2.11
CA ILE A 83 -1.85 -1.01 -2.39
C ILE A 83 -0.49 -1.69 -2.57
N ASN A 84 0.22 -1.37 -3.64
CA ASN A 84 1.53 -1.95 -3.93
C ASN A 84 2.66 -0.96 -3.63
N LEU A 85 3.77 -1.48 -3.12
CA LEU A 85 4.99 -0.70 -3.00
C LEU A 85 5.64 -0.57 -4.37
N GLU A 86 5.82 0.66 -4.84
CA GLU A 86 6.45 0.94 -6.12
C GLU A 86 7.91 0.43 -6.14
N TYR A 87 8.30 -0.14 -7.27
CA TYR A 87 9.64 -0.70 -7.44
C TYR A 87 10.06 -0.68 -8.90
N ILE A 88 11.37 -0.69 -9.10
CA ILE A 88 12.01 -0.95 -10.38
C ILE A 88 12.82 -2.25 -10.28
N ARG A 89 13.00 -2.91 -11.42
CA ARG A 89 13.88 -4.08 -11.50
C ARG A 89 15.15 -3.71 -12.24
N THR A 90 16.27 -3.85 -11.56
CA THR A 90 17.61 -3.60 -12.12
C THR A 90 18.37 -4.92 -12.10
N GLY A 91 18.36 -5.62 -13.23
CA GLY A 91 18.90 -6.98 -13.36
C GLY A 91 18.14 -7.99 -12.48
N SER A 92 18.86 -8.66 -11.58
CA SER A 92 18.30 -9.62 -10.62
C SER A 92 17.76 -8.98 -9.34
N LYS A 93 17.99 -7.67 -9.14
CA LYS A 93 17.63 -6.97 -7.91
C LYS A 93 16.35 -6.14 -8.10
N ILE A 94 15.59 -6.06 -7.01
CA ILE A 94 14.45 -5.15 -6.88
C ILE A 94 14.91 -3.96 -6.05
N ILE A 95 14.62 -2.77 -6.58
CA ILE A 95 15.00 -1.47 -6.02
C ILE A 95 13.71 -0.66 -5.84
N THR A 96 13.62 0.05 -4.73
CA THR A 96 12.55 1.00 -4.42
C THR A 96 13.18 2.35 -4.09
N SER A 97 12.39 3.34 -3.70
CA SER A 97 12.88 4.64 -3.25
C SER A 97 12.32 4.99 -1.87
N LYS A 98 12.91 5.99 -1.20
CA LYS A 98 12.36 6.48 0.08
C LYS A 98 11.00 7.13 -0.12
N GLU A 99 10.87 7.85 -1.22
CA GLU A 99 9.69 8.57 -1.63
C GLU A 99 8.54 7.60 -1.95
N ALA A 100 8.83 6.50 -2.65
CA ALA A 100 7.88 5.42 -2.90
C ALA A 100 7.40 4.75 -1.60
N MET A 101 8.30 4.52 -0.64
CA MET A 101 7.91 3.97 0.67
C MET A 101 6.98 4.92 1.42
N GLN A 102 7.27 6.22 1.41
CA GLN A 102 6.39 7.22 2.03
C GLN A 102 4.99 7.19 1.41
N ARG A 103 4.91 7.27 0.07
CA ARG A 103 3.63 7.18 -0.67
C ARG A 103 2.85 5.91 -0.32
N PHE A 104 3.56 4.78 -0.24
CA PHE A 104 2.97 3.49 0.12
C PHE A 104 2.36 3.51 1.53
N PHE A 105 3.11 3.96 2.54
CA PHE A 105 2.61 4.00 3.91
C PHE A 105 1.48 5.02 4.11
N ASP A 106 1.56 6.19 3.46
CA ASP A 106 0.49 7.18 3.50
C ASP A 106 -0.81 6.61 2.91
N ALA A 107 -0.71 5.91 1.78
CA ALA A 107 -1.85 5.26 1.14
C ALA A 107 -2.45 4.16 2.03
N VAL A 108 -1.62 3.32 2.64
CA VAL A 108 -2.07 2.26 3.57
C VAL A 108 -2.73 2.87 4.81
N THR A 109 -2.15 3.94 5.37
CA THR A 109 -2.69 4.62 6.56
C THR A 109 -4.03 5.25 6.26
N LYS A 110 -4.16 5.93 5.11
CA LYS A 110 -5.43 6.50 4.65
C LYS A 110 -6.51 5.42 4.44
N LEU A 111 -6.12 4.23 3.99
CA LEU A 111 -7.05 3.11 3.88
C LEU A 111 -7.53 2.63 5.26
N ASP A 112 -6.64 2.64 6.26
CA ASP A 112 -6.95 2.23 7.62
C ASP A 112 -7.85 3.24 8.35
N GLU A 113 -7.78 4.52 7.99
CA GLU A 113 -8.70 5.56 8.46
C GLU A 113 -10.09 5.44 7.82
N THR A 114 -10.14 5.09 6.53
CA THR A 114 -11.39 5.08 5.75
C THR A 114 -12.19 3.80 5.91
N GLN A 115 -11.54 2.68 6.22
CA GLN A 115 -12.24 1.44 6.53
C GLN A 115 -12.43 1.32 8.04
N PRO A 116 -13.65 1.04 8.56
CA PRO A 116 -13.80 0.62 9.94
C PRO A 116 -12.89 -0.60 10.15
N PRO A 117 -12.24 -0.74 11.31
CA PRO A 117 -11.31 -1.84 11.56
C PRO A 117 -12.01 -3.13 11.16
N GLN A 118 -11.54 -3.76 10.07
CA GLN A 118 -12.04 -5.06 9.69
C GLN A 118 -11.80 -5.93 10.91
N SER A 119 -12.87 -6.32 11.61
CA SER A 119 -12.73 -7.21 12.74
C SER A 119 -11.90 -8.37 12.23
N PHE A 120 -10.80 -8.71 12.90
CA PHE A 120 -10.07 -9.94 12.66
C PHE A 120 -11.00 -11.10 13.03
N TYR A 121 -12.05 -11.30 12.23
CA TYR A 121 -13.11 -12.26 12.48
C TYR A 121 -12.42 -13.59 12.30
N LYS A 122 -11.92 -14.12 13.41
CA LYS A 122 -11.41 -15.47 13.48
C LYS A 122 -12.61 -16.33 13.14
N PRO A 123 -12.66 -16.94 11.94
CA PRO A 123 -13.87 -17.61 11.50
C PRO A 123 -14.20 -18.70 12.52
N GLU A 124 -15.50 -18.94 12.74
CA GLU A 124 -16.02 -19.81 13.81
C GLU A 124 -15.27 -21.14 13.91
N TYR A 125 -14.91 -21.72 12.76
CA TYR A 125 -14.18 -22.99 12.66
C TYR A 125 -12.78 -22.99 13.30
N LEU A 126 -12.14 -21.82 13.50
CA LEU A 126 -10.86 -21.70 14.20
C LEU A 126 -11.01 -21.47 15.70
N LYS A 127 -12.21 -21.13 16.19
CA LYS A 127 -12.46 -20.94 17.63
C LYS A 127 -12.36 -22.28 18.37
N ASN A 128 -12.68 -23.38 17.69
CA ASN A 128 -12.75 -24.74 18.24
C ASN A 128 -11.73 -25.72 17.64
N LYS A 129 -10.58 -25.25 17.15
CA LYS A 129 -9.52 -26.18 16.73
C LYS A 129 -8.87 -26.80 17.96
N THR A 130 -9.49 -27.86 18.49
CA THR A 130 -8.90 -28.69 19.54
C THR A 130 -7.53 -29.15 19.06
N ARG A 131 -6.53 -28.99 19.92
CA ARG A 131 -5.17 -29.44 19.62
C ARG A 131 -5.22 -30.91 19.24
N SER A 132 -4.56 -31.28 18.13
CA SER A 132 -4.53 -32.68 17.68
C SER A 132 -4.06 -33.59 18.82
N GLU A 133 -4.74 -34.72 19.01
CA GLU A 133 -4.45 -35.68 20.07
C GLU A 133 -2.97 -36.10 20.08
N LYS A 134 -2.37 -36.28 18.90
CA LYS A 134 -0.95 -36.59 18.74
C LYS A 134 -0.03 -35.50 19.31
N SER A 135 -0.41 -34.23 19.18
CA SER A 135 0.35 -33.11 19.76
C SER A 135 0.14 -33.01 21.27
N ARG A 136 -1.06 -33.35 21.77
CA ARG A 136 -1.34 -33.46 23.20
C ARG A 136 -0.47 -34.55 23.84
N GLN A 137 -0.47 -35.75 23.25
CA GLN A 137 0.30 -36.89 23.72
C GLN A 137 1.81 -36.59 23.79
N ARG A 138 2.39 -36.01 22.74
CA ARG A 138 3.81 -35.64 22.72
C ARG A 138 4.20 -34.65 23.81
N GLN A 139 3.30 -33.77 24.22
CA GLN A 139 3.60 -32.84 25.32
C GLN A 139 3.46 -33.49 26.68
N ILE A 140 2.48 -34.37 26.86
CA ILE A 140 2.36 -35.17 28.07
C ILE A 140 3.64 -36.00 28.22
N GLU A 141 4.07 -36.65 27.15
CA GLU A 141 5.32 -37.41 27.10
C GLU A 141 6.54 -36.52 27.37
N ASN A 142 6.67 -35.37 26.71
CA ASN A 142 7.77 -34.43 26.99
C ASN A 142 7.74 -33.92 28.44
N ALA A 143 6.58 -33.61 28.99
CA ALA A 143 6.44 -33.16 30.38
C ALA A 143 6.81 -34.29 31.36
N ASN A 144 6.32 -35.51 31.12
CA ASN A 144 6.69 -36.69 31.91
C ASN A 144 8.19 -36.94 31.84
N ASN A 145 8.81 -36.84 30.66
CA ASN A 145 10.25 -36.99 30.49
C ASN A 145 11.03 -35.92 31.29
N ILE A 146 10.53 -34.69 31.36
CA ILE A 146 11.13 -33.63 32.20
C ILE A 146 11.01 -33.98 33.69
N LEU A 147 9.85 -34.47 34.14
CA LEU A 147 9.60 -34.86 35.53
C LEU A 147 10.45 -36.07 35.96
N VAL A 148 10.59 -37.06 35.09
CA VAL A 148 11.48 -38.22 35.28
C VAL A 148 12.93 -37.77 35.32
N LYS A 149 13.36 -36.90 34.40
CA LYS A 149 14.71 -36.33 34.40
C LYS A 149 15.01 -35.53 35.66
N ALA A 150 14.01 -34.84 36.21
CA ALA A 150 14.09 -34.11 37.47
C ALA A 150 13.95 -35.02 38.71
N LYS A 151 13.74 -36.33 38.53
CA LYS A 151 13.52 -37.34 39.59
C LYS A 151 12.33 -37.02 40.51
N ILE A 152 11.33 -36.33 40.00
CA ILE A 152 10.09 -36.01 40.74
C ILE A 152 9.12 -37.19 40.68
N ILE A 153 9.16 -37.95 39.58
CA ILE A 153 8.34 -39.13 39.31
C ILE A 153 9.28 -40.25 38.84
N GLN A 154 8.98 -41.50 39.19
CA GLN A 154 9.74 -42.69 38.82
C GLN A 154 9.33 -43.23 37.45
#